data_AF-L9VZA9-F1
#
_entry.id   AF-L9VZA9-F1
#
_cell.length_a   1.000
_cell.length_b   1.000
_cell.length_c   1.000
_cell.angle_alpha   90.00
_cell.angle_beta   90.00
_cell.angle_gamma   90.00
#
_symmetry.space_group_name_H-M   'P 1'
#
loop_
_entity.id
_entity.type
_entity.pdbx_description
1 polymer ?
#
loop_
_entity_poly.entity_id
_entity_poly.type
_entity_poly.pdbx_seq_one_letter_code
_entity_poly.pdbx_strand_id
1 'polypeptide(L)'
;MGVPWGSLVVIGVVIGVYFVVQDGLTAFDDPVTIPYRAYSYFYPLGMLTASLSHAGPGHLIGNLSGAIIVAPIAEYAWGHYPNGRDESAPTTWRTHPWVRALVLFPLAVVTISIVTSLFALGPVIGFSGVVFAFAAFALVHYPITTIVGVLGVQSVVVILYRALQTPIGVYVAEPSPPSAPSWAGIAIQGHALGFLLGLVLGIALLRRRGHAPDPLRLWVAILLYGFAQGLWQIYWFGSENTFYLYQGPGVLIVVALALVITLAATDVDEPIVPRRLEHRLARVRRRRPNSSVERALEIARATGERTTAATPRLERIDELATGTRPRESSGTSRRAASVVVLVVLAVVAGMAIPLNVFVLDDATTSSDAAVEVGDYTIQYAEGVENELTAPVRVGPLENAISIESSGVIVASEQRQLWLESVSSQRLAFTGAESVVVGGPGWRETVHVERTGWEPVGNDTVYQVDLWTDGDDRQLAYESNGSRADVRIDNRAVTIASEDGTFVLEVESLETGVAETTTIPDMGASATAGGLTFERGEETIHASSNGTRVAVASAETYD
;
A
#
# COMPACT_ATOMS: atom_id res chain seq x y z
N MET A 1 -36.61 -5.38 10.30
CA MET A 1 -35.94 -4.36 9.46
C MET A 1 -34.65 -4.97 8.92
N GLY A 2 -34.57 -5.21 7.61
CA GLY A 2 -33.43 -5.90 6.94
C GLY A 2 -32.48 -4.98 6.17
N VAL A 3 -32.59 -3.66 6.35
CA VAL A 3 -31.75 -2.66 5.66
C VAL A 3 -30.54 -2.32 6.55
N PRO A 4 -29.30 -2.38 6.02
CA PRO A 4 -28.07 -2.05 6.75
C PRO A 4 -27.84 -0.53 6.81
N TRP A 5 -28.69 0.16 7.59
CA TRP A 5 -28.69 1.63 7.67
C TRP A 5 -27.35 2.22 8.11
N GLY A 6 -26.65 1.59 9.06
CA GLY A 6 -25.34 2.05 9.51
C GLY A 6 -24.29 1.99 8.40
N SER A 7 -24.28 0.89 7.63
CA SER A 7 -23.40 0.72 6.47
C SER A 7 -23.70 1.77 5.40
N LEU A 8 -24.97 2.05 5.12
CA LEU A 8 -25.36 3.08 4.16
C LEU A 8 -24.92 4.49 4.59
N VAL A 9 -25.04 4.82 5.88
CA VAL A 9 -24.55 6.10 6.41
C VAL A 9 -23.03 6.21 6.24
N VAL A 10 -22.28 5.17 6.62
CA VAL A 10 -20.82 5.12 6.48
C VAL A 10 -20.39 5.30 5.02
N ILE A 11 -21.00 4.55 4.10
CA ILE A 11 -20.72 4.64 2.67
C ILE A 11 -21.04 6.05 2.16
N GLY A 12 -22.17 6.63 2.57
CA GLY A 12 -22.54 8.00 2.22
C GLY A 12 -21.53 9.03 2.70
N VAL A 13 -20.96 8.88 3.91
CA VAL A 13 -19.90 9.74 4.43
C VAL A 13 -18.63 9.62 3.57
N VAL A 14 -18.19 8.41 3.25
CA VAL A 14 -17.01 8.19 2.40
C VAL A 14 -17.18 8.83 1.02
N ILE A 15 -18.35 8.65 0.39
CA ILE A 15 -18.70 9.29 -0.88
C ILE A 15 -18.69 10.82 -0.73
N GLY A 16 -19.29 11.35 0.33
CA GLY A 16 -19.33 12.78 0.61
C GLY A 16 -17.94 13.40 0.77
N VAL A 17 -17.01 12.72 1.44
CA VAL A 17 -15.61 13.16 1.57
C VAL A 17 -14.95 13.25 0.19
N TYR A 18 -15.08 12.22 -0.64
CA TYR A 18 -14.48 12.24 -1.99
C TYR A 18 -15.01 13.40 -2.85
N PHE A 19 -16.33 13.54 -2.92
CA PHE A 19 -16.95 14.52 -3.81
C PHE A 19 -16.83 15.96 -3.30
N VAL A 20 -16.94 16.18 -1.98
CA VAL A 20 -17.00 17.54 -1.41
C VAL A 20 -15.66 17.97 -0.82
N VAL A 21 -15.03 17.12 0.01
CA VAL A 21 -13.80 17.50 0.74
C VAL A 21 -12.58 17.43 -0.18
N GLN A 22 -12.54 16.43 -1.08
CA GLN A 22 -11.46 16.26 -2.06
C GLN A 22 -11.76 16.89 -3.42
N ASP A 23 -12.83 17.68 -3.53
CA ASP A 23 -13.23 18.37 -4.76
C ASP A 23 -13.52 17.43 -5.97
N GLY A 24 -13.92 16.19 -5.70
CA GLY A 24 -14.31 15.23 -6.75
C GLY A 24 -15.58 15.62 -7.53
N LEU A 25 -16.32 16.65 -7.10
CA LEU A 25 -17.46 17.21 -7.85
C LEU A 25 -17.02 17.99 -9.09
N THR A 26 -15.88 18.69 -9.03
CA THR A 26 -15.35 19.47 -10.15
C THR A 26 -14.31 18.67 -10.93
N ALA A 27 -13.50 17.86 -10.25
CA ALA A 27 -12.43 17.05 -10.82
C ALA A 27 -12.50 15.61 -10.30
N PHE A 28 -13.41 14.81 -10.88
CA PHE A 28 -13.65 13.43 -10.43
C PHE A 28 -12.43 12.52 -10.54
N ASP A 29 -11.65 12.67 -11.62
CA ASP A 29 -10.48 11.82 -11.89
C ASP A 29 -9.19 12.33 -11.23
N ASP A 30 -9.22 13.56 -10.69
CA ASP A 30 -8.07 14.26 -10.12
C ASP A 30 -8.45 15.00 -8.82
N PRO A 31 -8.79 14.26 -7.76
CA PRO A 31 -9.18 14.83 -6.47
C PRO A 31 -7.97 15.42 -5.73
N VAL A 32 -8.21 16.39 -4.85
CA VAL A 32 -7.20 16.89 -3.91
C VAL A 32 -6.87 15.79 -2.89
N THR A 33 -5.59 15.38 -2.79
CA THR A 33 -5.18 14.23 -1.96
C THR A 33 -4.13 14.54 -0.91
N ILE A 34 -3.15 15.39 -1.25
CA ILE A 34 -1.99 15.73 -0.41
C ILE A 34 -2.40 16.15 1.02
N PRO A 35 -3.30 17.13 1.23
CA PRO A 35 -3.67 17.56 2.60
C PRO A 35 -4.43 16.50 3.41
N TYR A 36 -4.88 15.41 2.79
CA TYR A 36 -5.72 14.41 3.44
C TYR A 36 -5.00 13.09 3.69
N ARG A 37 -3.68 13.03 3.57
CA ARG A 37 -2.86 11.88 3.96
C ARG A 37 -2.38 11.98 5.40
N ALA A 38 -2.18 10.83 6.05
CA ALA A 38 -1.72 10.75 7.43
C ALA A 38 -0.19 10.85 7.53
N TYR A 39 0.38 12.05 7.31
CA TYR A 39 1.83 12.24 7.36
C TYR A 39 2.42 12.21 8.79
N SER A 40 1.78 12.91 9.71
CA SER A 40 2.33 13.14 11.05
C SER A 40 1.23 13.35 12.10
N TYR A 41 1.50 12.98 13.35
CA TYR A 41 0.66 13.29 14.51
C TYR A 41 0.54 14.79 14.76
N PHE A 42 1.49 15.58 14.26
CA PHE A 42 1.48 17.03 14.33
C PHE A 42 0.63 17.67 13.23
N TYR A 43 0.02 16.87 12.34
CA TYR A 43 -0.96 17.32 11.36
C TYR A 43 -2.33 16.60 11.55
N PRO A 44 -3.17 17.08 12.49
CA PRO A 44 -4.42 16.41 12.86
C PRO A 44 -5.43 16.26 11.72
N LEU A 45 -5.46 17.21 10.78
CA LEU A 45 -6.40 17.15 9.65
C LEU A 45 -6.20 15.86 8.86
N GLY A 46 -4.97 15.61 8.40
CA GLY A 46 -4.62 14.38 7.70
C GLY A 46 -4.92 13.12 8.52
N MET A 47 -4.56 13.11 9.81
CA MET A 47 -4.82 11.98 10.71
C MET A 47 -6.31 11.66 10.90
N LEU A 48 -7.20 12.65 10.81
CA LEU A 48 -8.64 12.46 10.98
C LEU A 48 -9.34 12.09 9.68
N THR A 49 -8.83 12.51 8.52
CA THR A 49 -9.51 12.37 7.23
C THR A 49 -8.92 11.29 6.33
N ALA A 50 -7.69 10.83 6.57
CA ALA A 50 -6.98 9.93 5.65
C ALA A 50 -7.70 8.63 5.36
N SER A 51 -8.22 7.97 6.40
CA SER A 51 -8.98 6.74 6.21
C SER A 51 -10.34 6.95 5.52
N LEU A 52 -10.81 8.19 5.32
CA LEU A 52 -12.05 8.49 4.61
C LEU A 52 -11.81 9.03 3.19
N SER A 53 -10.58 9.44 2.89
CA SER A 53 -10.18 10.07 1.63
C SER A 53 -9.59 9.05 0.66
N HIS A 54 -9.55 9.34 -0.63
CA HIS A 54 -9.09 8.42 -1.68
C HIS A 54 -8.19 9.12 -2.70
N ALA A 55 -7.21 8.38 -3.21
CA ALA A 55 -6.22 8.88 -4.17
C ALA A 55 -6.78 9.11 -5.59
N GLY A 56 -8.00 8.67 -5.86
CA GLY A 56 -8.61 8.72 -7.19
C GLY A 56 -9.81 7.77 -7.29
N PRO A 57 -10.49 7.73 -8.45
CA PRO A 57 -11.76 7.05 -8.60
C PRO A 57 -11.63 5.53 -8.52
N GLY A 58 -10.56 4.96 -9.11
CA GLY A 58 -10.27 3.54 -9.00
C GLY A 58 -10.08 3.07 -7.56
N HIS A 59 -9.41 3.90 -6.74
CA HIS A 59 -9.21 3.62 -5.32
C HIS A 59 -10.53 3.72 -4.53
N LEU A 60 -11.35 4.74 -4.79
CA LEU A 60 -12.68 4.86 -4.20
C LEU A 60 -13.57 3.66 -4.53
N ILE A 61 -13.70 3.33 -5.82
CA ILE A 61 -14.55 2.23 -6.30
C ILE A 61 -14.09 0.89 -5.72
N GLY A 62 -12.77 0.67 -5.64
CA GLY A 62 -12.20 -0.51 -5.00
C GLY A 62 -12.68 -0.66 -3.55
N ASN A 63 -12.53 0.38 -2.74
CA ASN A 63 -12.94 0.35 -1.33
C ASN A 63 -14.46 0.25 -1.15
N LEU A 64 -15.24 1.00 -1.94
CA LEU A 64 -16.70 0.95 -1.89
C LEU A 64 -17.25 -0.42 -2.31
N SER A 65 -16.66 -1.06 -3.32
CA SER A 65 -17.07 -2.40 -3.75
C SER A 65 -16.90 -3.43 -2.63
N GLY A 66 -15.82 -3.35 -1.87
CA GLY A 66 -15.61 -4.18 -0.67
C GLY A 66 -16.60 -3.82 0.43
N ALA A 67 -16.69 -2.53 0.78
CA ALA A 67 -17.54 -2.04 1.87
C ALA A 67 -19.02 -2.40 1.69
N ILE A 68 -19.57 -2.26 0.48
CA ILE A 68 -20.96 -2.62 0.16
C ILE A 68 -21.26 -4.10 0.45
N ILE A 69 -20.24 -4.97 0.37
CA ILE A 69 -20.39 -6.40 0.65
C ILE A 69 -20.17 -6.70 2.14
N VAL A 70 -19.05 -6.26 2.72
CA VAL A 70 -18.66 -6.70 4.07
C VAL A 70 -19.28 -5.87 5.20
N ALA A 71 -19.54 -4.58 4.99
CA ALA A 71 -20.11 -3.72 6.04
C ALA A 71 -21.51 -4.20 6.45
N PRO A 72 -22.43 -4.57 5.54
CA PRO A 72 -23.73 -5.12 5.92
C PRO A 72 -23.64 -6.43 6.71
N ILE A 73 -22.67 -7.30 6.39
CA ILE A 73 -22.45 -8.56 7.12
C ILE A 73 -21.95 -8.24 8.54
N ALA A 74 -21.03 -7.29 8.67
CA ALA A 74 -20.54 -6.82 9.97
C ALA A 74 -21.62 -6.13 10.80
N GLU A 75 -22.47 -5.29 10.19
CA GLU A 75 -23.61 -4.64 10.84
C GLU A 75 -24.66 -5.66 11.28
N TYR A 76 -24.92 -6.68 10.47
CA TYR A 76 -25.79 -7.79 10.83
C TYR A 76 -25.25 -8.57 12.03
N ALA A 77 -23.94 -8.87 12.03
CA ALA A 77 -23.25 -9.48 13.18
C ALA A 77 -23.32 -8.58 14.43
N TRP A 78 -23.17 -7.26 14.28
CA TRP A 78 -23.32 -6.29 15.37
C TRP A 78 -24.74 -6.28 15.95
N GLY A 79 -25.76 -6.32 15.09
CA GLY A 79 -27.17 -6.44 15.44
C GLY A 79 -27.79 -5.16 16.01
N HIS A 80 -28.88 -4.69 15.41
CA HIS A 80 -29.64 -3.53 15.90
C HIS A 80 -30.53 -3.83 17.10
N TYR A 81 -30.93 -5.08 17.26
CA TYR A 81 -31.75 -5.54 18.38
C TYR A 81 -30.85 -6.31 19.34
N PRO A 82 -30.59 -5.80 20.56
CA PRO A 82 -29.97 -6.61 21.60
C PRO A 82 -30.83 -7.87 21.80
N ASN A 83 -30.19 -9.03 21.87
CA ASN A 83 -30.80 -10.37 21.92
C ASN A 83 -32.15 -10.40 22.67
N GLY A 84 -33.16 -11.10 22.12
CA GLY A 84 -34.55 -11.18 22.64
C GLY A 84 -34.77 -11.78 24.04
N ARG A 85 -33.76 -11.76 24.92
CA ARG A 85 -33.91 -12.04 26.37
C ARG A 85 -34.30 -10.80 27.18
N ASP A 86 -34.25 -9.60 26.59
CA ASP A 86 -34.56 -8.33 27.23
C ASP A 86 -35.87 -7.70 26.72
N GLU A 87 -36.88 -8.50 26.35
CA GLU A 87 -38.21 -7.96 25.98
C GLU A 87 -38.88 -7.20 27.15
N SER A 88 -38.37 -7.35 28.38
CA SER A 88 -38.90 -6.73 29.60
C SER A 88 -38.02 -5.64 30.21
N ALA A 89 -36.85 -5.32 29.62
CA ALA A 89 -35.96 -4.29 30.13
C ALA A 89 -36.29 -2.91 29.52
N PRO A 90 -36.28 -1.81 30.30
CA PRO A 90 -36.52 -0.47 29.74
C PRO A 90 -35.48 -0.14 28.67
N THR A 91 -35.94 0.33 27.52
CA THR A 91 -35.09 0.68 26.40
C THR A 91 -34.23 1.90 26.75
N THR A 92 -32.94 1.67 26.92
CA THR A 92 -31.96 2.77 26.99
C THR A 92 -31.59 3.22 25.57
N TRP A 93 -31.05 4.44 25.42
CA TRP A 93 -30.59 4.92 24.12
C TRP A 93 -29.55 3.99 23.47
N ARG A 94 -28.76 3.25 24.27
CA ARG A 94 -27.75 2.28 23.79
C ARG A 94 -28.34 0.98 23.22
N THR A 95 -29.55 0.63 23.64
CA THR A 95 -30.28 -0.56 23.19
C THR A 95 -31.32 -0.23 22.12
N HIS A 96 -31.55 1.06 21.83
CA HIS A 96 -32.50 1.51 20.83
C HIS A 96 -31.99 1.19 19.40
N PRO A 97 -32.76 0.45 18.57
CA PRO A 97 -32.29 -0.03 17.27
C PRO A 97 -31.81 1.07 16.31
N TRP A 98 -32.55 2.18 16.24
CA TRP A 98 -32.16 3.31 15.39
C TRP A 98 -30.89 4.02 15.85
N VAL A 99 -30.68 4.14 17.17
CA VAL A 99 -29.46 4.75 17.70
C VAL A 99 -28.27 3.82 17.47
N ARG A 100 -28.46 2.51 17.61
CA ARG A 100 -27.43 1.51 17.28
C ARG A 100 -27.03 1.56 15.81
N ALA A 101 -28.01 1.66 14.92
CA ALA A 101 -27.80 1.68 13.47
C ALA A 101 -27.23 3.01 12.96
N LEU A 102 -27.85 4.14 13.31
CA LEU A 102 -27.54 5.44 12.72
C LEU A 102 -26.47 6.24 13.48
N VAL A 103 -26.15 5.87 14.72
CA VAL A 103 -25.20 6.61 15.56
C VAL A 103 -24.05 5.72 16.01
N LEU A 104 -24.34 4.66 16.77
CA LEU A 104 -23.28 3.87 17.40
C LEU A 104 -22.43 3.08 16.40
N PHE A 105 -23.06 2.49 15.38
CA PHE A 105 -22.32 1.78 14.35
C PHE A 105 -21.44 2.73 13.51
N PRO A 106 -21.94 3.83 12.93
CA PRO A 106 -21.10 4.82 12.27
C PRO A 106 -20.01 5.41 13.18
N LEU A 107 -20.32 5.70 14.44
CA LEU A 107 -19.33 6.22 15.39
C LEU A 107 -18.20 5.21 15.67
N ALA A 108 -18.53 3.92 15.79
CA ALA A 108 -17.53 2.86 15.92
C ALA A 108 -16.65 2.79 14.68
N VAL A 109 -17.23 2.96 13.48
CA VAL A 109 -16.50 2.97 12.22
C VAL A 109 -15.55 4.17 12.14
N VAL A 110 -16.03 5.37 12.46
CA VAL A 110 -15.18 6.59 12.54
C VAL A 110 -14.05 6.40 13.55
N THR A 111 -14.33 5.75 14.69
CA THR A 111 -13.28 5.43 15.68
C THR A 111 -12.24 4.49 15.09
N ILE A 112 -12.67 3.44 14.37
CA ILE A 112 -11.75 2.52 13.68
C ILE A 112 -10.95 3.27 12.61
N SER A 113 -11.58 4.14 11.82
CA SER A 113 -10.90 4.98 10.81
C SER A 113 -9.79 5.83 11.44
N ILE A 114 -10.06 6.49 12.55
CA ILE A 114 -9.05 7.28 13.27
C ILE A 114 -7.93 6.38 13.79
N VAL A 115 -8.27 5.26 14.43
CA VAL A 115 -7.26 4.31 14.95
C VAL A 115 -6.40 3.74 13.82
N THR A 116 -6.99 3.37 12.69
CA THR A 116 -6.23 2.86 11.54
C THR A 116 -5.31 3.92 10.96
N SER A 117 -5.75 5.17 10.91
CA SER A 117 -4.94 6.30 10.45
C SER A 117 -3.78 6.62 11.40
N LEU A 118 -4.05 6.67 12.71
CA LEU A 118 -3.04 6.98 13.73
C LEU A 118 -1.91 5.93 13.76
N PHE A 119 -2.20 4.68 13.43
CA PHE A 119 -1.23 3.62 13.43
C PHE A 119 -0.92 3.10 12.03
N ALA A 120 -1.22 3.88 10.99
CA ALA A 120 -0.81 3.56 9.62
C ALA A 120 0.67 3.91 9.42
N LEU A 121 1.38 3.06 8.69
CA LEU A 121 2.79 3.27 8.35
C LEU A 121 2.91 4.21 7.14
N GLY A 122 3.42 5.41 7.35
CA GLY A 122 3.65 6.41 6.30
C GLY A 122 2.40 7.21 5.90
N PRO A 123 2.48 8.04 4.85
CA PRO A 123 1.42 8.95 4.43
C PRO A 123 0.27 8.24 3.71
N VAL A 124 -0.46 7.42 4.48
CA VAL A 124 -1.57 6.60 4.02
C VAL A 124 -2.80 7.46 3.74
N ILE A 125 -3.56 7.04 2.74
CA ILE A 125 -4.89 7.54 2.38
C ILE A 125 -5.72 6.31 1.97
N GLY A 126 -7.01 6.27 2.29
CA GLY A 126 -7.91 5.20 1.85
C GLY A 126 -8.69 4.51 2.96
N PHE A 127 -9.91 4.09 2.63
CA PHE A 127 -10.84 3.38 3.52
C PHE A 127 -10.56 1.88 3.66
N SER A 128 -9.55 1.35 2.97
CA SER A 128 -9.25 -0.08 2.91
C SER A 128 -9.01 -0.70 4.30
N GLY A 129 -8.28 -0.03 5.20
CA GLY A 129 -8.07 -0.52 6.57
C GLY A 129 -9.39 -0.82 7.31
N VAL A 130 -10.40 0.04 7.13
CA VAL A 130 -11.74 -0.16 7.68
C VAL A 130 -12.48 -1.30 6.98
N VAL A 131 -12.34 -1.43 5.65
CA VAL A 131 -12.89 -2.57 4.89
C VAL A 131 -12.32 -3.90 5.40
N PHE A 132 -11.01 -3.96 5.67
CA PHE A 132 -10.38 -5.14 6.28
C PHE A 132 -10.89 -5.39 7.71
N ALA A 133 -11.16 -4.34 8.48
CA ALA A 133 -11.78 -4.48 9.81
C ALA A 133 -13.21 -5.05 9.71
N PHE A 134 -14.03 -4.55 8.78
CA PHE A 134 -15.35 -5.13 8.52
C PHE A 134 -15.25 -6.58 8.09
N ALA A 135 -14.35 -6.89 7.15
CA ALA A 135 -14.17 -8.24 6.64
C ALA A 135 -13.76 -9.19 7.77
N ALA A 136 -12.77 -8.85 8.59
CA ALA A 136 -12.32 -9.69 9.69
C ALA A 136 -13.41 -9.88 10.76
N PHE A 137 -14.12 -8.81 11.12
CA PHE A 137 -15.24 -8.86 12.04
C PHE A 137 -16.35 -9.79 11.50
N ALA A 138 -16.71 -9.64 10.24
CA ALA A 138 -17.68 -10.50 9.56
C ALA A 138 -17.20 -11.95 9.46
N LEU A 139 -15.91 -12.18 9.19
CA LEU A 139 -15.29 -13.51 9.06
C LEU A 139 -15.42 -14.33 10.34
N VAL A 140 -15.25 -13.69 11.49
CA VAL A 140 -15.37 -14.32 12.81
C VAL A 140 -16.79 -14.83 13.06
N HIS A 141 -17.82 -14.11 12.60
CA HIS A 141 -19.22 -14.44 12.82
C HIS A 141 -19.82 -15.31 11.71
N TYR A 142 -19.45 -15.05 10.45
CA TYR A 142 -20.00 -15.68 9.24
C TYR A 142 -18.87 -16.01 8.23
N PRO A 143 -18.00 -17.00 8.51
CA PRO A 143 -16.81 -17.25 7.68
C PRO A 143 -17.14 -17.52 6.21
N ILE A 144 -18.12 -18.41 5.94
CA ILE A 144 -18.47 -18.80 4.57
C ILE A 144 -19.12 -17.63 3.81
N THR A 145 -20.10 -16.96 4.41
CA THR A 145 -20.79 -15.83 3.79
C THR A 145 -19.82 -14.71 3.46
N THR A 146 -18.89 -14.40 4.35
CA THR A 146 -17.87 -13.37 4.13
C THR A 146 -16.94 -13.74 2.98
N ILE A 147 -16.46 -14.98 2.92
CA ILE A 147 -15.59 -15.44 1.81
C ILE A 147 -16.31 -15.45 0.47
N VAL A 148 -17.54 -15.95 0.42
CA VAL A 148 -18.35 -15.92 -0.81
C VAL A 148 -18.62 -14.48 -1.24
N GLY A 149 -18.89 -13.59 -0.29
CA GLY A 149 -19.08 -12.16 -0.54
C GLY A 149 -17.82 -11.53 -1.15
N VAL A 150 -16.69 -11.59 -0.44
CA VAL A 150 -15.46 -10.89 -0.84
C VAL A 150 -14.81 -11.51 -2.08
N LEU A 151 -14.69 -12.84 -2.14
CA LEU A 151 -13.97 -13.49 -3.25
C LEU A 151 -14.85 -13.72 -4.48
N GLY A 152 -16.16 -13.88 -4.29
CA GLY A 152 -17.12 -14.13 -5.35
C GLY A 152 -17.91 -12.88 -5.75
N VAL A 153 -18.79 -12.41 -4.86
CA VAL A 153 -19.78 -11.38 -5.19
C VAL A 153 -19.12 -10.05 -5.53
N GLN A 154 -18.10 -9.62 -4.80
CA GLN A 154 -17.39 -8.38 -5.07
C GLN A 154 -16.79 -8.38 -6.49
N SER A 155 -16.12 -9.46 -6.88
CA SER A 155 -15.55 -9.64 -8.23
C SER A 155 -16.62 -9.49 -9.31
N VAL A 156 -17.79 -10.12 -9.11
CA VAL A 156 -18.92 -10.00 -10.03
C VAL A 156 -19.43 -8.56 -10.13
N VAL A 157 -19.59 -7.85 -8.99
CA VAL A 157 -20.04 -6.46 -8.98
C VAL A 157 -19.08 -5.55 -9.75
N VAL A 158 -17.77 -5.69 -9.52
CA VAL A 158 -16.75 -4.88 -10.22
C VAL A 158 -16.73 -5.20 -11.72
N ILE A 159 -16.83 -6.47 -12.10
CA ILE A 159 -16.86 -6.88 -13.52
C ILE A 159 -18.12 -6.32 -14.20
N LEU A 160 -19.29 -6.43 -13.57
CA LEU A 160 -20.53 -5.88 -14.11
C LEU A 160 -20.46 -4.36 -14.27
N TYR A 161 -19.94 -3.67 -13.26
CA TYR A 161 -19.72 -2.22 -13.33
C TYR A 161 -18.80 -1.84 -14.50
N ARG A 162 -17.63 -2.49 -14.62
CA ARG A 162 -16.70 -2.25 -15.73
C ARG A 162 -17.30 -2.60 -17.09
N ALA A 163 -18.05 -3.69 -17.19
CA ALA A 163 -18.72 -4.09 -18.44
C ALA A 163 -19.82 -3.11 -18.86
N LEU A 164 -20.45 -2.40 -17.92
CA LEU A 164 -21.41 -1.34 -18.22
C LEU A 164 -20.71 -0.04 -18.68
N GLN A 165 -19.56 0.30 -18.10
CA GLN A 165 -18.80 1.49 -18.50
C GLN A 165 -18.06 1.29 -19.82
N THR A 166 -17.39 0.16 -19.97
CA THR A 166 -16.56 -0.20 -21.12
C THR A 166 -16.94 -1.60 -21.60
N PRO A 167 -18.02 -1.73 -22.41
CA PRO A 167 -18.52 -3.04 -22.84
C PRO A 167 -17.56 -3.77 -23.80
N ILE A 168 -16.76 -3.01 -24.55
CA ILE A 168 -15.74 -3.53 -25.47
C ILE A 168 -14.41 -2.86 -25.10
N GLY A 169 -13.47 -3.64 -24.58
CA GLY A 169 -12.12 -3.18 -24.30
C GLY A 169 -11.21 -3.44 -25.49
N VAL A 170 -10.55 -2.40 -25.99
CA VAL A 170 -9.45 -2.50 -26.97
C VAL A 170 -8.16 -2.24 -26.20
N TYR A 171 -7.22 -3.17 -26.27
CA TYR A 171 -5.93 -3.07 -25.58
C TYR A 171 -4.82 -3.17 -26.61
N VAL A 172 -3.99 -2.14 -26.66
CA VAL A 172 -2.78 -2.08 -27.51
C VAL A 172 -1.59 -1.99 -26.56
N ALA A 173 -0.49 -2.65 -26.93
CA ALA A 173 0.74 -2.53 -26.17
C ALA A 173 1.36 -1.17 -26.49
N GLU A 174 1.50 -0.35 -25.46
CA GLU A 174 2.06 0.99 -25.54
C GLU A 174 3.17 1.13 -24.48
N PRO A 175 4.21 1.94 -24.73
CA PRO A 175 5.14 2.34 -23.70
C PRO A 175 4.38 2.97 -22.52
N SER A 176 4.91 2.79 -21.30
CA SER A 176 4.31 3.36 -20.09
C SER A 176 5.41 3.89 -19.18
N PRO A 177 5.16 4.96 -18.43
CA PRO A 177 6.17 5.51 -17.53
C PRO A 177 6.59 4.46 -16.49
N PRO A 178 7.86 4.49 -16.03
CA PRO A 178 8.32 3.65 -14.94
C PRO A 178 7.38 3.76 -13.73
N SER A 179 6.95 2.62 -13.21
CA SER A 179 6.03 2.55 -12.08
C SER A 179 6.42 1.45 -11.12
N ALA A 180 6.08 1.63 -9.85
CA ALA A 180 6.31 0.63 -8.83
C ALA A 180 5.56 -0.67 -9.17
N PRO A 181 6.11 -1.84 -8.82
CA PRO A 181 5.39 -3.10 -8.95
C PRO A 181 4.01 -3.02 -8.29
N SER A 182 3.02 -3.73 -8.82
CA SER A 182 1.62 -3.64 -8.34
C SER A 182 1.40 -4.03 -6.88
N TRP A 183 2.36 -4.71 -6.24
CA TRP A 183 2.37 -5.05 -4.82
C TRP A 183 3.10 -4.02 -3.94
N ALA A 184 3.88 -3.12 -4.54
CA ALA A 184 4.56 -2.02 -3.87
C ALA A 184 3.64 -0.80 -3.78
N GLY A 185 3.81 0.01 -2.73
CA GLY A 185 2.95 1.17 -2.44
C GLY A 185 1.59 0.79 -1.82
N ILE A 186 1.30 -0.50 -1.63
CA ILE A 186 0.11 -0.95 -0.91
C ILE A 186 0.35 -0.86 0.61
N ALA A 187 -0.59 -0.26 1.33
CA ALA A 187 -0.57 -0.16 2.79
C ALA A 187 -0.87 -1.51 3.49
N ILE A 188 -0.05 -2.55 3.25
CA ILE A 188 -0.23 -3.91 3.79
C ILE A 188 -0.25 -3.89 5.31
N GLN A 189 0.58 -3.06 5.94
CA GLN A 189 0.55 -2.83 7.38
C GLN A 189 -0.81 -2.29 7.85
N GLY A 190 -1.37 -1.29 7.15
CA GLY A 190 -2.68 -0.71 7.46
C GLY A 190 -3.82 -1.72 7.25
N HIS A 191 -3.74 -2.56 6.21
CA HIS A 191 -4.67 -3.66 5.98
C HIS A 191 -4.61 -4.70 7.11
N ALA A 192 -3.41 -5.10 7.53
CA ALA A 192 -3.20 -6.04 8.62
C ALA A 192 -3.68 -5.48 9.96
N LEU A 193 -3.42 -4.20 10.24
CA LEU A 193 -3.93 -3.49 11.42
C LEU A 193 -5.45 -3.50 11.45
N GLY A 194 -6.10 -3.08 10.36
CA GLY A 194 -7.55 -3.10 10.21
C GLY A 194 -8.13 -4.51 10.43
N PHE A 195 -7.54 -5.51 9.78
CA PHE A 195 -7.93 -6.91 9.93
C PHE A 195 -7.84 -7.39 11.38
N LEU A 196 -6.72 -7.12 12.08
CA LEU A 196 -6.53 -7.52 13.47
C LEU A 196 -7.49 -6.81 14.43
N LEU A 197 -7.75 -5.51 14.21
CA LEU A 197 -8.74 -4.75 14.99
C LEU A 197 -10.14 -5.35 14.82
N GLY A 198 -10.59 -5.56 13.58
CA GLY A 198 -11.87 -6.18 13.28
C GLY A 198 -12.02 -7.57 13.89
N LEU A 199 -10.96 -8.38 13.80
CA LEU A 199 -10.89 -9.71 14.39
C LEU A 199 -11.03 -9.66 15.92
N VAL A 200 -10.25 -8.82 16.61
CA VAL A 200 -10.29 -8.69 18.08
C VAL A 200 -11.68 -8.24 18.53
N LEU A 201 -12.29 -7.26 17.84
CA LEU A 201 -13.63 -6.79 18.13
C LEU A 201 -14.71 -7.88 17.88
N GLY A 202 -14.58 -8.64 16.80
CA GLY A 202 -15.49 -9.75 16.47
C GLY A 202 -15.41 -10.87 17.51
N ILE A 203 -14.19 -11.29 17.88
CA ILE A 203 -13.96 -12.29 18.92
C ILE A 203 -14.51 -11.80 20.26
N ALA A 204 -14.27 -10.53 20.62
CA ALA A 204 -14.79 -9.95 21.85
C ALA A 204 -16.33 -9.96 21.89
N LEU A 205 -17.00 -9.67 20.76
CA LEU A 205 -18.45 -9.72 20.67
C LEU A 205 -18.99 -11.16 20.76
N LEU A 206 -18.40 -12.12 20.05
CA LEU A 206 -18.77 -13.54 20.17
C LEU A 206 -18.65 -14.04 21.61
N ARG A 207 -17.54 -13.72 22.27
CA ARG A 207 -17.29 -14.07 23.67
C ARG A 207 -18.33 -13.47 24.61
N ARG A 208 -18.66 -12.18 24.44
CA ARG A 208 -19.72 -11.51 25.21
C ARG A 208 -21.09 -12.17 25.03
N ARG A 209 -21.32 -12.78 23.86
CA ARG A 209 -22.56 -13.52 23.55
C ARG A 209 -22.51 -15.00 23.91
N GLY A 210 -21.40 -15.52 24.43
CA GLY A 210 -21.25 -16.93 24.79
C GLY A 210 -21.28 -17.89 23.59
N HIS A 211 -20.87 -17.44 22.40
CA HIS A 211 -20.77 -18.28 21.20
C HIS A 211 -19.31 -18.49 20.80
N ALA A 212 -19.02 -19.62 20.14
CA ALA A 212 -17.73 -19.93 19.54
C ALA A 212 -17.90 -20.26 18.05
N PRO A 213 -16.98 -19.85 17.17
CA PRO A 213 -17.03 -20.19 15.75
C PRO A 213 -16.54 -21.64 15.51
N ASP A 214 -16.96 -22.23 14.38
CA ASP A 214 -16.39 -23.51 13.90
C ASP A 214 -14.90 -23.31 13.56
N PRO A 215 -13.97 -24.05 14.22
CA PRO A 215 -12.54 -23.81 14.06
C PRO A 215 -12.03 -24.01 12.64
N LEU A 216 -12.49 -25.06 11.94
CA LEU A 216 -12.02 -25.37 10.60
C LEU A 216 -12.50 -24.31 9.62
N ARG A 217 -13.77 -23.91 9.70
CA ARG A 217 -14.34 -22.89 8.81
C ARG A 217 -13.64 -21.55 9.00
N LEU A 218 -13.39 -21.16 10.25
CA LEU A 218 -12.69 -19.92 10.56
C LEU A 218 -11.25 -19.94 10.04
N TRP A 219 -10.50 -21.01 10.32
CA TRP A 219 -9.11 -21.16 9.89
C TRP A 219 -8.97 -21.11 8.37
N VAL A 220 -9.77 -21.92 7.65
CA VAL A 220 -9.77 -21.92 6.18
C VAL A 220 -10.17 -20.56 5.63
N ALA A 221 -11.17 -19.91 6.23
CA ALA A 221 -11.61 -18.59 5.79
C ALA A 221 -10.52 -17.53 5.98
N ILE A 222 -9.81 -17.50 7.12
CA ILE A 222 -8.71 -16.56 7.35
C ILE A 222 -7.57 -16.79 6.36
N LEU A 223 -7.23 -18.06 6.08
CA LEU A 223 -6.21 -18.38 5.07
C LEU A 223 -6.64 -17.89 3.69
N LEU A 224 -7.82 -18.29 3.22
CA LEU A 224 -8.32 -17.89 1.90
C LEU A 224 -8.37 -16.37 1.76
N TYR A 225 -8.87 -15.67 2.78
CA TYR A 225 -8.90 -14.22 2.79
C TYR A 225 -7.48 -13.63 2.74
N GLY A 226 -6.58 -14.05 3.64
CA GLY A 226 -5.24 -13.49 3.73
C GLY A 226 -4.40 -13.69 2.47
N PHE A 227 -4.52 -14.86 1.82
CA PHE A 227 -3.86 -15.11 0.53
C PHE A 227 -4.47 -14.31 -0.61
N ALA A 228 -5.80 -14.29 -0.72
CA ALA A 228 -6.49 -13.60 -1.80
C ALA A 228 -6.32 -12.07 -1.72
N GLN A 229 -6.18 -11.53 -0.51
CA GLN A 229 -5.98 -10.09 -0.26
C GLN A 229 -4.49 -9.69 -0.19
N GLY A 230 -3.56 -10.59 -0.54
CA GLY A 230 -2.14 -10.26 -0.64
C GLY A 230 -1.45 -9.96 0.70
N LEU A 231 -1.97 -10.38 1.85
CA LEU A 231 -1.36 -10.11 3.16
C LEU A 231 0.02 -10.75 3.36
N TRP A 232 0.43 -11.64 2.44
CA TRP A 232 1.75 -12.25 2.39
C TRP A 232 2.79 -11.39 1.66
N GLN A 233 2.40 -10.31 0.98
CA GLN A 233 3.28 -9.52 0.11
C GLN A 233 4.19 -8.56 0.90
N ILE A 234 4.88 -9.06 1.92
CA ILE A 234 5.80 -8.25 2.73
C ILE A 234 6.96 -7.79 1.84
N TYR A 235 7.13 -6.49 1.68
CA TYR A 235 8.15 -5.92 0.81
C TYR A 235 8.97 -4.81 1.49
N TRP A 236 10.11 -4.48 0.89
CA TRP A 236 10.99 -3.40 1.30
C TRP A 236 11.57 -2.65 0.10
N PHE A 237 11.95 -1.39 0.31
CA PHE A 237 12.54 -0.52 -0.72
C PHE A 237 14.07 -0.64 -0.72
N GLY A 238 14.66 -0.78 -1.90
CA GLY A 238 16.10 -0.71 -2.14
C GLY A 238 16.50 0.64 -2.73
N SER A 239 17.76 0.76 -3.17
CA SER A 239 18.24 1.92 -3.94
C SER A 239 17.68 1.91 -5.36
N GLU A 240 17.65 3.08 -6.01
CA GLU A 240 17.38 3.24 -7.45
C GLU A 240 16.08 2.54 -7.92
N ASN A 241 14.95 2.77 -7.24
CA ASN A 241 13.67 2.13 -7.57
C ASN A 241 13.67 0.59 -7.57
N THR A 242 14.55 -0.03 -6.77
CA THR A 242 14.54 -1.48 -6.54
C THR A 242 13.55 -1.85 -5.43
N PHE A 243 12.79 -2.93 -5.61
CA PHE A 243 11.83 -3.42 -4.60
C PHE A 243 12.08 -4.90 -4.28
N TYR A 244 12.18 -5.23 -2.99
CA TYR A 244 12.37 -6.60 -2.52
C TYR A 244 11.06 -7.17 -1.99
N LEU A 245 10.63 -8.34 -2.49
CA LEU A 245 9.43 -9.03 -2.03
C LEU A 245 9.77 -10.31 -1.26
N TYR A 246 9.49 -10.34 0.04
CA TYR A 246 9.77 -11.46 0.95
C TYR A 246 8.63 -12.48 0.98
N GLN A 247 8.39 -13.14 -0.16
CA GLN A 247 7.25 -14.05 -0.35
C GLN A 247 7.21 -15.19 0.68
N GLY A 248 8.32 -15.93 0.83
CA GLY A 248 8.39 -17.09 1.73
C GLY A 248 8.06 -16.75 3.19
N PRO A 249 8.76 -15.77 3.81
CA PRO A 249 8.42 -15.28 5.14
C PRO A 249 6.97 -14.81 5.27
N GLY A 250 6.45 -14.06 4.29
CA GLY A 250 5.07 -13.58 4.30
C GLY A 250 4.03 -14.70 4.31
N VAL A 251 4.23 -15.74 3.49
CA VAL A 251 3.38 -16.94 3.49
C VAL A 251 3.39 -17.64 4.85
N LEU A 252 4.58 -17.82 5.44
CA LEU A 252 4.72 -18.44 6.76
C LEU A 252 3.96 -17.65 7.83
N ILE A 253 4.07 -16.31 7.82
CA ILE A 253 3.39 -15.41 8.76
C ILE A 253 1.87 -15.55 8.62
N VAL A 254 1.32 -15.51 7.40
CA VAL A 254 -0.13 -15.66 7.18
C VAL A 254 -0.63 -17.01 7.71
N VAL A 255 0.08 -18.10 7.44
CA VAL A 255 -0.30 -19.45 7.90
C VAL A 255 -0.25 -19.57 9.42
N ALA A 256 0.84 -19.11 10.03
CA ALA A 256 1.02 -19.14 11.48
C ALA A 256 -0.02 -18.27 12.20
N LEU A 257 -0.24 -17.05 11.70
CA LEU A 257 -1.19 -16.12 12.29
C LEU A 257 -2.63 -16.62 12.17
N ALA A 258 -3.02 -17.20 11.03
CA ALA A 258 -4.34 -17.83 10.87
C ALA A 258 -4.58 -18.94 11.91
N LEU A 259 -3.56 -19.76 12.19
CA LEU A 259 -3.64 -20.78 13.23
C LEU A 259 -3.79 -20.17 14.62
N VAL A 260 -2.94 -19.20 14.98
CA VAL A 260 -2.97 -18.53 16.29
C VAL A 260 -4.31 -17.82 16.51
N ILE A 261 -4.82 -17.13 15.50
CA ILE A 261 -6.13 -16.47 15.55
C ILE A 261 -7.25 -17.48 15.80
N THR A 262 -7.23 -18.61 15.08
CA THR A 262 -8.24 -19.66 15.26
C THR A 262 -8.22 -20.18 16.69
N LEU A 263 -7.03 -20.50 17.23
CA LEU A 263 -6.85 -20.93 18.62
C LEU A 263 -7.30 -19.88 19.65
N ALA A 264 -7.17 -18.59 19.33
CA ALA A 264 -7.67 -17.51 20.18
C ALA A 264 -9.21 -17.42 20.14
N ALA A 265 -9.81 -17.61 18.97
CA ALA A 265 -11.24 -17.46 18.75
C ALA A 265 -12.06 -18.65 19.28
N THR A 266 -11.53 -19.87 19.23
CA THR A 266 -12.27 -21.10 19.51
C THR A 266 -11.98 -21.65 20.90
N ASP A 267 -12.86 -22.52 21.39
CA ASP A 267 -12.58 -23.35 22.55
C ASP A 267 -11.91 -24.67 22.12
N VAL A 268 -10.82 -25.04 22.80
CA VAL A 268 -9.92 -26.14 22.39
C VAL A 268 -10.57 -27.53 22.57
N ASP A 269 -11.76 -27.60 23.17
CA ASP A 269 -12.49 -28.85 23.38
C ASP A 269 -13.21 -29.37 22.12
N GLU A 270 -13.25 -28.59 21.03
CA GLU A 270 -13.79 -29.02 19.75
C GLU A 270 -12.66 -29.40 18.77
N PRO A 271 -12.57 -30.66 18.33
CA PRO A 271 -11.46 -31.09 17.47
C PRO A 271 -11.45 -30.30 16.16
N ILE A 272 -10.27 -29.79 15.78
CA ILE A 272 -10.01 -29.00 14.56
C ILE A 272 -10.45 -29.75 13.29
N VAL A 273 -10.46 -31.08 13.34
CA VAL A 273 -10.94 -31.95 12.27
C VAL A 273 -12.40 -32.32 12.52
N PRO A 274 -13.34 -32.04 11.60
CA PRO A 274 -14.72 -32.48 11.71
C PRO A 274 -14.77 -34.00 11.87
N ARG A 275 -15.55 -34.51 12.83
CA ARG A 275 -15.68 -35.96 13.10
C ARG A 275 -15.93 -36.79 11.84
N ARG A 276 -16.59 -36.25 10.82
CA ARG A 276 -16.83 -36.92 9.53
C ARG A 276 -15.57 -37.20 8.72
N LEU A 277 -14.58 -36.28 8.76
CA LEU A 277 -13.30 -36.45 8.07
C LEU A 277 -12.41 -37.42 8.85
N GLU A 278 -12.43 -37.39 10.18
CA GLU A 278 -11.82 -38.44 11.02
C GLU A 278 -12.39 -39.82 10.70
N HIS A 279 -13.71 -39.97 10.55
CA HIS A 279 -14.31 -41.26 10.19
C HIS A 279 -13.90 -41.74 8.79
N ARG A 280 -13.73 -40.83 7.82
CA ARG A 280 -13.25 -41.17 6.47
C ARG A 280 -11.76 -41.50 6.46
N LEU A 281 -10.93 -40.71 7.15
CA LEU A 281 -9.49 -40.96 7.32
C LEU A 281 -9.24 -42.25 8.12
N ALA A 282 -10.05 -42.54 9.13
CA ALA A 282 -10.02 -43.80 9.88
C ALA A 282 -10.45 -44.99 9.02
N ARG A 283 -11.41 -44.82 8.09
CA ARG A 283 -11.75 -45.84 7.08
C ARG A 283 -10.62 -46.11 6.10
N VAL A 284 -9.89 -45.08 5.68
CA VAL A 284 -8.71 -45.21 4.82
C VAL A 284 -7.54 -45.84 5.59
N ARG A 285 -7.36 -45.48 6.86
CA ARG A 285 -6.34 -46.03 7.76
C ARG A 285 -6.61 -47.49 8.14
N ARG A 286 -7.88 -47.89 8.27
CA ARG A 286 -8.32 -49.30 8.41
C ARG A 286 -8.15 -50.14 7.13
N ARG A 287 -7.76 -49.54 6.00
CA ARG A 287 -7.49 -50.24 4.74
C ARG A 287 -6.01 -50.56 4.52
N ARG A 288 -5.11 -50.20 5.45
CA ARG A 288 -3.75 -50.77 5.53
C ARG A 288 -3.75 -51.89 6.57
N PRO A 289 -3.30 -53.12 6.23
CA PRO A 289 -3.31 -54.22 7.18
C PRO A 289 -2.26 -54.00 8.28
N ASN A 290 -2.69 -54.25 9.51
CA ASN A 290 -1.99 -54.43 10.79
C ASN A 290 -0.49 -54.14 10.77
N SER A 291 -0.09 -53.09 11.48
CA SER A 291 1.32 -52.87 11.82
C SER A 291 1.87 -54.11 12.53
N SER A 292 3.09 -54.50 12.19
CA SER A 292 3.82 -55.64 12.79
C SER A 292 3.88 -55.59 14.33
N VAL A 293 3.75 -54.39 14.89
CA VAL A 293 3.70 -54.12 16.34
C VAL A 293 2.44 -54.67 17.00
N GLU A 294 1.29 -54.56 16.34
CA GLU A 294 0.00 -54.99 16.89
C GLU A 294 -0.10 -56.52 16.93
N ARG A 295 0.44 -57.18 15.89
CA ARG A 295 0.59 -58.64 15.83
C ARG A 295 1.61 -59.14 16.86
N ALA A 296 2.71 -58.40 17.09
CA ALA A 296 3.69 -58.74 18.12
C ALA A 296 3.13 -58.59 19.55
N LEU A 297 2.29 -57.59 19.81
CA LEU A 297 1.58 -57.40 21.08
C LEU A 297 0.52 -58.48 21.33
N GLU A 298 -0.16 -58.93 20.28
CA GLU A 298 -1.12 -60.05 20.35
C GLU A 298 -0.43 -61.39 20.65
N ILE A 299 0.72 -61.65 20.00
CA ILE A 299 1.58 -62.81 20.28
C ILE A 299 2.14 -62.74 21.71
N ALA A 300 2.55 -61.56 22.17
CA ALA A 300 3.03 -61.36 23.54
C ALA A 300 1.93 -61.61 24.58
N ARG A 301 0.67 -61.25 24.30
CA ARG A 301 -0.49 -61.58 25.15
C ARG A 301 -0.80 -63.07 25.17
N ALA A 302 -0.78 -63.74 24.01
CA ALA A 302 -0.99 -65.18 23.91
C ALA A 302 0.12 -65.99 24.63
N THR A 303 1.31 -65.42 24.77
CA THR A 303 2.44 -66.04 25.48
C THR A 303 2.45 -65.69 26.98
N GLY A 304 1.80 -64.60 27.38
CA GLY A 304 1.80 -64.03 28.73
C GLY A 304 0.84 -64.68 29.74
N GLU A 305 -0.04 -65.58 29.31
CA GLU A 305 -0.99 -66.29 30.19
C GLU A 305 -0.33 -67.27 31.19
N ARG A 306 1.00 -67.42 31.20
CA ARG A 306 1.72 -68.33 32.10
C ARG A 306 2.59 -67.68 33.18
N THR A 307 2.66 -66.35 33.30
CA THR A 307 3.46 -65.70 34.35
C THR A 307 2.81 -64.45 34.92
N THR A 308 2.45 -64.52 36.21
CA THR A 308 1.74 -63.50 37.01
C THR A 308 2.54 -62.22 37.32
N ALA A 309 3.66 -61.98 36.63
CA ALA A 309 4.57 -60.84 36.88
C ALA A 309 4.61 -59.80 35.72
N ALA A 310 3.95 -60.05 34.59
CA ALA A 310 4.05 -59.19 33.39
C ALA A 310 2.87 -58.22 33.18
N THR A 311 1.74 -58.42 33.88
CA THR A 311 0.52 -57.61 33.76
C THR A 311 0.69 -56.12 34.07
N PRO A 312 1.35 -55.67 35.16
CA PRO A 312 1.42 -54.25 35.48
C PRO A 312 2.33 -53.43 34.55
N ARG A 313 3.24 -54.08 33.82
CA ARG A 313 4.08 -53.43 32.79
C ARG A 313 3.34 -53.23 31.48
N LEU A 314 2.48 -54.17 31.10
CA LEU A 314 1.66 -54.07 29.90
C LEU A 314 0.56 -53.00 30.07
N GLU A 315 -0.02 -52.90 31.26
CA GLU A 315 -1.01 -51.87 31.61
C GLU A 315 -0.40 -50.46 31.60
N ARG A 316 0.84 -50.30 32.09
CA ARG A 316 1.59 -49.04 32.02
C ARG A 316 1.96 -48.64 30.58
N ILE A 317 2.26 -49.61 29.71
CA ILE A 317 2.51 -49.35 28.29
C ILE A 317 1.20 -48.97 27.58
N ASP A 318 0.07 -49.56 27.98
CA ASP A 318 -1.26 -49.20 27.47
C ASP A 318 -1.67 -47.80 27.95
N GLU A 319 -1.36 -47.41 29.18
CA GLU A 319 -1.58 -46.07 29.74
C GLU A 319 -0.70 -45.00 29.04
N LEU A 320 0.55 -45.34 28.73
CA LEU A 320 1.45 -44.52 27.92
C LEU A 320 1.02 -44.44 26.44
N ALA A 321 0.39 -45.50 25.91
CA ALA A 321 -0.13 -45.56 24.54
C ALA A 321 -1.51 -44.89 24.39
N THR A 322 -2.34 -44.88 25.44
CA THR A 322 -3.69 -44.30 25.47
C THR A 322 -3.72 -42.85 25.96
N GLY A 323 -2.60 -42.32 26.46
CA GLY A 323 -2.33 -40.88 26.49
C GLY A 323 -3.40 -40.04 27.18
N THR A 324 -3.88 -40.44 28.35
CA THR A 324 -4.81 -39.62 29.14
C THR A 324 -4.03 -38.59 29.95
N ARG A 325 -3.66 -37.47 29.31
CA ARG A 325 -3.12 -36.30 30.03
C ARG A 325 -4.25 -35.53 30.74
N PRO A 326 -4.01 -34.97 31.94
CA PRO A 326 -5.01 -34.20 32.68
C PRO A 326 -5.47 -32.95 31.92
N ARG A 327 -6.77 -32.68 32.07
CA ARG A 327 -7.61 -31.76 31.29
C ARG A 327 -7.53 -30.30 31.78
N GLU A 328 -6.32 -29.79 32.03
CA GLU A 328 -6.07 -28.42 32.52
C GLU A 328 -5.45 -27.47 31.48
N SER A 329 -5.09 -27.96 30.27
CA SER A 329 -4.30 -27.20 29.30
C SER A 329 -5.08 -26.35 28.29
N SER A 330 -6.39 -26.58 28.12
CA SER A 330 -7.20 -25.94 27.06
C SER A 330 -7.38 -24.44 27.26
N GLY A 331 -7.71 -24.02 28.48
CA GLY A 331 -7.87 -22.60 28.84
C GLY A 331 -6.56 -21.82 28.76
N THR A 332 -5.44 -22.45 29.08
CA THR A 332 -4.10 -21.84 29.03
C THR A 332 -3.65 -21.59 27.59
N SER A 333 -3.88 -22.55 26.68
CA SER A 333 -3.55 -22.40 25.26
C SER A 333 -4.33 -21.27 24.58
N ARG A 334 -5.65 -21.19 24.82
CA ARG A 334 -6.51 -20.12 24.28
C ARG A 334 -6.13 -18.72 24.81
N ARG A 335 -5.82 -18.62 26.11
CA ARG A 335 -5.34 -17.37 26.71
C ARG A 335 -4.00 -16.95 26.12
N ALA A 336 -3.05 -17.87 25.99
CA ALA A 336 -1.77 -17.63 25.34
C ALA A 336 -1.95 -17.15 23.90
N ALA A 337 -2.79 -17.83 23.09
CA ALA A 337 -3.07 -17.42 21.72
C ALA A 337 -3.70 -16.02 21.65
N SER A 338 -4.62 -15.68 22.55
CA SER A 338 -5.21 -14.34 22.63
C SER A 338 -4.16 -13.27 22.95
N VAL A 339 -3.23 -13.57 23.86
CA VAL A 339 -2.11 -12.68 24.18
C VAL A 339 -1.22 -12.51 22.95
N VAL A 340 -0.91 -13.58 22.22
CA VAL A 340 -0.11 -13.49 20.97
C VAL A 340 -0.80 -12.61 19.94
N VAL A 341 -2.11 -12.74 19.71
CA VAL A 341 -2.86 -11.86 18.79
C VAL A 341 -2.76 -10.40 19.22
N LEU A 342 -2.93 -10.11 20.51
CA LEU A 342 -2.82 -8.73 21.04
C LEU A 342 -1.39 -8.19 20.93
N VAL A 343 -0.37 -9.02 21.14
CA VAL A 343 1.04 -8.64 20.95
C VAL A 343 1.31 -8.35 19.49
N VAL A 344 0.85 -9.19 18.55
CA VAL A 344 1.00 -8.95 17.11
C VAL A 344 0.30 -7.65 16.71
N LEU A 345 -0.93 -7.40 17.18
CA LEU A 345 -1.63 -6.13 16.97
C LEU A 345 -0.81 -4.94 17.50
N ALA A 346 -0.27 -5.05 18.72
CA ALA A 346 0.53 -4.00 19.32
C ALA A 346 1.84 -3.74 18.56
N VAL A 347 2.50 -4.79 18.05
CA VAL A 347 3.71 -4.66 17.22
C VAL A 347 3.37 -3.99 15.89
N VAL A 348 2.35 -4.47 15.17
CA VAL A 348 1.91 -3.90 13.89
C VAL A 348 1.52 -2.43 14.04
N ALA A 349 0.79 -2.08 15.11
CA ALA A 349 0.44 -0.68 15.40
C ALA A 349 1.67 0.14 15.83
N GLY A 350 2.54 -0.42 16.69
CA GLY A 350 3.70 0.26 17.24
C GLY A 350 4.76 0.63 16.19
N MET A 351 4.87 -0.14 15.10
CA MET A 351 5.78 0.16 13.98
C MET A 351 5.53 1.53 13.35
N ALA A 352 4.29 2.04 13.39
CA ALA A 352 3.94 3.32 12.81
C ALA A 352 4.31 4.52 13.69
N ILE A 353 4.44 4.32 15.02
CA ILE A 353 4.63 5.43 15.97
C ILE A 353 5.88 6.26 15.66
N PRO A 354 7.08 5.67 15.45
CA PRO A 354 8.28 6.45 15.17
C PRO A 354 8.22 7.24 13.86
N LEU A 355 7.47 6.75 12.88
CA LEU A 355 7.30 7.40 11.59
C LEU A 355 6.28 8.54 11.67
N ASN A 356 5.22 8.38 12.46
CA ASN A 356 4.18 9.39 12.61
C ASN A 356 4.52 10.51 13.60
N VAL A 357 5.63 10.40 14.35
CA VAL A 357 6.20 11.54 15.10
C VAL A 357 7.11 12.42 14.22
N PHE A 358 7.10 12.19 12.90
CA PHE A 358 7.80 13.02 11.93
C PHE A 358 7.51 14.51 12.16
N VAL A 359 8.60 15.28 12.20
CA VAL A 359 8.57 16.73 12.17
C VAL A 359 9.46 17.16 11.03
N LEU A 360 8.94 18.03 10.16
CA LEU A 360 9.74 18.69 9.15
C LEU A 360 10.37 19.93 9.78
N ASP A 361 11.69 19.89 9.97
CA ASP A 361 12.44 20.91 10.72
C ASP A 361 12.75 22.18 9.88
N ASP A 362 12.73 22.08 8.55
CA ASP A 362 12.76 23.21 7.60
C ASP A 362 12.34 22.69 6.21
N ALA A 363 11.36 23.31 5.56
CA ALA A 363 11.09 23.15 4.14
C ALA A 363 12.01 24.08 3.33
N THR A 364 13.28 24.17 3.71
CA THR A 364 14.24 25.07 3.07
C THR A 364 14.33 24.73 1.59
N THR A 365 13.98 25.71 0.77
CA THR A 365 14.13 25.70 -0.68
C THR A 365 15.59 25.41 -1.02
N SER A 366 15.86 24.26 -1.63
CA SER A 366 17.20 23.94 -2.11
C SER A 366 17.57 24.74 -3.37
N SER A 367 16.58 25.40 -3.98
CA SER A 367 16.74 26.33 -5.10
C SER A 367 15.92 27.60 -4.88
N ASP A 368 16.42 28.74 -5.34
CA ASP A 368 15.66 30.01 -5.40
C ASP A 368 14.46 29.95 -6.36
N ALA A 369 14.22 28.79 -6.98
CA ALA A 369 13.30 28.56 -8.08
C ALA A 369 12.05 27.73 -7.71
N ALA A 370 11.78 27.59 -6.41
CA ALA A 370 10.57 26.91 -5.94
C ALA A 370 9.30 27.74 -6.21
N VAL A 371 8.21 27.04 -6.51
CA VAL A 371 6.86 27.63 -6.62
C VAL A 371 6.17 27.48 -5.26
N GLU A 372 5.71 28.61 -4.71
CA GLU A 372 4.98 28.65 -3.45
C GLU A 372 3.47 28.79 -3.69
N VAL A 373 2.68 27.87 -3.13
CA VAL A 373 1.21 27.92 -3.20
C VAL A 373 0.63 27.79 -1.82
N GLY A 374 0.19 28.91 -1.24
CA GLY A 374 -0.32 28.95 0.12
C GLY A 374 0.79 28.58 1.12
N ASP A 375 0.70 27.39 1.71
CA ASP A 375 1.70 26.84 2.63
C ASP A 375 2.55 25.71 2.02
N TYR A 376 2.37 25.44 0.72
CA TYR A 376 3.12 24.44 -0.02
C TYR A 376 4.32 25.05 -0.73
N THR A 377 5.44 24.35 -0.66
CA THR A 377 6.63 24.60 -1.47
C THR A 377 6.78 23.46 -2.46
N ILE A 378 6.80 23.78 -3.76
CA ILE A 378 6.96 22.82 -4.85
C ILE A 378 8.26 23.14 -5.59
N GLN A 379 9.14 22.15 -5.70
CA GLN A 379 10.45 22.32 -6.35
C GLN A 379 10.85 21.06 -7.11
N TYR A 380 11.75 21.19 -8.08
CA TYR A 380 12.44 20.04 -8.67
C TYR A 380 13.81 19.86 -8.01
N ALA A 381 14.14 18.65 -7.59
CA ALA A 381 15.44 18.34 -7.02
C ALA A 381 15.85 16.89 -7.33
N GLU A 382 17.16 16.64 -7.46
CA GLU A 382 17.71 15.31 -7.73
C GLU A 382 18.71 14.89 -6.65
N GLY A 383 18.67 13.61 -6.26
CA GLY A 383 19.59 13.03 -5.27
C GLY A 383 19.40 13.61 -3.87
N VAL A 384 18.19 14.10 -3.55
CA VAL A 384 17.89 14.66 -2.23
C VAL A 384 17.47 13.57 -1.26
N GLU A 385 17.80 13.74 0.02
CA GLU A 385 17.41 12.78 1.03
C GLU A 385 15.87 12.76 1.21
N ASN A 386 15.29 11.56 1.28
CA ASN A 386 13.89 11.38 1.58
C ASN A 386 13.62 11.61 3.07
N GLU A 387 13.07 12.79 3.39
CA GLU A 387 12.81 13.24 4.76
C GLU A 387 11.87 12.34 5.55
N LEU A 388 10.97 11.60 4.90
CA LEU A 388 10.10 10.64 5.60
C LEU A 388 10.84 9.40 6.12
N THR A 389 12.04 9.14 5.62
CA THR A 389 12.88 8.00 6.05
C THR A 389 13.93 8.38 7.08
N ALA A 390 14.26 9.67 7.20
CA ALA A 390 15.21 10.19 8.17
C ALA A 390 14.89 9.83 9.65
N PRO A 391 13.62 9.81 10.12
CA PRO A 391 13.29 9.45 11.51
C PRO A 391 13.65 8.00 11.90
N VAL A 392 13.82 7.10 10.92
CA VAL A 392 14.18 5.69 11.20
C VAL A 392 15.66 5.55 11.59
N ARG A 393 16.49 6.59 11.39
CA ARG A 393 17.93 6.60 11.67
C ARG A 393 18.30 6.93 13.13
N VAL A 394 17.37 6.88 14.08
CA VAL A 394 17.68 7.16 15.49
C VAL A 394 18.11 5.88 16.23
N GLY A 395 19.29 5.90 16.87
CA GLY A 395 19.76 4.82 17.74
C GLY A 395 20.43 3.66 16.98
N PRO A 396 20.12 2.37 17.27
CA PRO A 396 20.79 1.21 16.65
C PRO A 396 20.64 1.09 15.11
N LEU A 397 19.86 1.98 14.49
CA LEU A 397 19.53 2.03 13.06
C LEU A 397 20.19 3.22 12.34
N GLU A 398 21.11 3.94 12.99
CA GLU A 398 21.83 5.11 12.42
C GLU A 398 22.55 4.82 11.09
N ASN A 399 22.96 3.56 10.88
CA ASN A 399 23.62 3.10 9.66
C ASN A 399 22.65 2.61 8.57
N ALA A 400 21.35 2.86 8.69
CA ALA A 400 20.38 2.51 7.65
C ALA A 400 20.60 3.38 6.40
N ILE A 401 20.47 2.77 5.23
CA ILE A 401 20.66 3.42 3.93
C ILE A 401 19.65 4.56 3.78
N SER A 402 20.11 5.79 3.52
CA SER A 402 19.26 6.91 3.12
C SER A 402 18.66 6.61 1.75
N ILE A 403 17.34 6.77 1.62
CA ILE A 403 16.68 6.68 0.33
C ILE A 403 16.76 8.06 -0.30
N GLU A 404 17.45 8.15 -1.43
CA GLU A 404 17.45 9.37 -2.23
C GLU A 404 16.22 9.42 -3.13
N SER A 405 15.71 10.62 -3.34
CA SER A 405 14.58 10.92 -4.20
C SER A 405 15.01 11.94 -5.26
N SER A 406 14.45 11.80 -6.44
CA SER A 406 14.73 12.67 -7.59
C SER A 406 13.44 12.95 -8.35
N GLY A 407 13.07 14.22 -8.46
CA GLY A 407 11.87 14.66 -9.17
C GLY A 407 11.25 15.89 -8.53
N VAL A 408 9.93 16.01 -8.68
CA VAL A 408 9.13 17.11 -8.13
C VAL A 408 8.79 16.81 -6.68
N ILE A 409 9.35 17.60 -5.78
CA ILE A 409 9.15 17.50 -4.34
C ILE A 409 8.09 18.51 -3.91
N VAL A 410 7.15 18.05 -3.08
CA VAL A 410 6.15 18.90 -2.44
C VAL A 410 6.35 18.82 -0.93
N ALA A 411 6.55 19.97 -0.31
CA ALA A 411 6.75 20.10 1.12
C ALA A 411 5.77 21.12 1.73
N SER A 412 5.44 20.93 3.00
CA SER A 412 4.78 21.93 3.83
C SER A 412 5.10 21.66 5.30
N GLU A 413 5.74 22.63 5.96
CA GLU A 413 6.01 22.58 7.40
C GLU A 413 4.71 22.61 8.20
N GLN A 414 3.74 23.44 7.80
CA GLN A 414 2.48 23.56 8.53
C GLN A 414 1.69 22.26 8.53
N ARG A 415 1.83 21.46 7.46
CA ARG A 415 1.16 20.18 7.29
C ARG A 415 2.06 19.00 7.60
N GLN A 416 3.31 19.24 7.98
CA GLN A 416 4.28 18.24 8.37
C GLN A 416 4.37 17.15 7.28
N LEU A 417 4.49 17.58 6.02
CA LEU A 417 4.52 16.71 4.87
C LEU A 417 5.72 17.01 3.97
N TRP A 418 6.23 15.93 3.39
CA TRP A 418 7.25 15.92 2.36
C TRP A 418 6.95 14.73 1.46
N LEU A 419 6.92 14.91 0.14
CA LEU A 419 6.78 13.81 -0.80
C LEU A 419 7.45 14.10 -2.14
N GLU A 420 7.95 13.06 -2.80
CA GLU A 420 8.19 13.05 -4.24
C GLU A 420 6.84 12.82 -4.93
N SER A 421 6.29 13.86 -5.54
CA SER A 421 4.98 13.81 -6.22
C SER A 421 5.10 13.23 -7.64
N VAL A 422 6.18 13.55 -8.33
CA VAL A 422 6.50 13.08 -9.69
C VAL A 422 7.97 12.73 -9.70
N SER A 423 8.33 11.50 -10.07
CA SER A 423 9.74 11.10 -10.18
C SER A 423 10.39 11.67 -11.44
N SER A 424 11.71 11.89 -11.42
CA SER A 424 12.48 12.36 -12.58
C SER A 424 12.36 11.40 -13.76
N GLN A 425 12.32 10.09 -13.50
CA GLN A 425 12.12 9.04 -14.51
C GLN A 425 10.75 9.10 -15.17
N ARG A 426 9.72 9.45 -14.40
CA ARG A 426 8.37 9.65 -14.95
C ARG A 426 8.34 10.90 -15.82
N LEU A 427 8.91 12.00 -15.34
CA LEU A 427 8.96 13.25 -16.09
C LEU A 427 9.82 13.14 -17.36
N ALA A 428 10.92 12.38 -17.32
CA ALA A 428 11.73 12.07 -18.51
C ALA A 428 10.97 11.23 -19.55
N PHE A 429 9.95 10.47 -19.13
CA PHE A 429 9.09 9.72 -20.04
C PHE A 429 7.95 10.58 -20.60
N THR A 430 7.25 11.34 -19.76
CA THR A 430 6.03 12.07 -20.16
C THR A 430 6.29 13.49 -20.67
N GLY A 431 7.44 14.09 -20.36
CA GLY A 431 7.81 15.47 -20.71
C GLY A 431 7.07 16.54 -19.92
N ALA A 432 5.82 16.31 -19.54
CA ALA A 432 5.05 17.20 -18.70
C ALA A 432 4.19 16.43 -17.69
N GLU A 433 4.03 17.00 -16.51
CA GLU A 433 3.17 16.49 -15.44
C GLU A 433 2.49 17.65 -14.70
N SER A 434 1.55 17.34 -13.81
CA SER A 434 0.91 18.35 -12.98
C SER A 434 0.75 17.86 -11.54
N VAL A 435 0.93 18.78 -10.60
CA VAL A 435 0.85 18.53 -9.17
C VAL A 435 -0.29 19.35 -8.59
N VAL A 436 -1.25 18.67 -7.97
CA VAL A 436 -2.41 19.31 -7.35
C VAL A 436 -2.19 19.46 -5.86
N VAL A 437 -2.14 20.71 -5.42
CA VAL A 437 -2.12 21.10 -4.01
C VAL A 437 -3.45 21.73 -3.62
N GLY A 438 -3.71 21.83 -2.32
CA GLY A 438 -4.98 22.39 -1.87
C GLY A 438 -5.29 22.21 -0.40
N GLY A 439 -6.55 22.41 -0.07
CA GLY A 439 -7.07 22.23 1.27
C GLY A 439 -8.59 22.24 1.29
N PRO A 440 -9.20 22.36 2.47
CA PRO A 440 -10.65 22.44 2.55
C PRO A 440 -11.21 23.61 1.73
N GLY A 441 -11.87 23.29 0.61
CA GLY A 441 -12.57 24.26 -0.24
C GLY A 441 -11.73 24.99 -1.29
N TRP A 442 -10.47 24.60 -1.52
CA TRP A 442 -9.64 25.19 -2.57
C TRP A 442 -8.65 24.17 -3.14
N ARG A 443 -8.24 24.41 -4.39
CA ARG A 443 -7.21 23.65 -5.10
C ARG A 443 -6.42 24.60 -5.97
N GLU A 444 -5.19 24.22 -6.28
CA GLU A 444 -4.31 24.88 -7.24
C GLU A 444 -3.53 23.80 -7.99
N THR A 445 -3.19 24.06 -9.24
CA THR A 445 -2.42 23.14 -10.08
C THR A 445 -1.08 23.77 -10.39
N VAL A 446 0.00 23.07 -10.04
CA VAL A 446 1.35 23.42 -10.46
C VAL A 446 1.71 22.53 -11.63
N HIS A 447 2.05 23.15 -12.75
CA HIS A 447 2.50 22.47 -13.95
C HIS A 447 4.01 22.30 -13.90
N VAL A 448 4.48 21.19 -14.46
CA VAL A 448 5.90 20.85 -14.55
C VAL A 448 6.18 20.42 -15.98
N GLU A 449 7.18 21.02 -16.61
CA GLU A 449 7.61 20.68 -17.95
C GLU A 449 9.11 20.44 -17.96
N ARG A 450 9.52 19.37 -18.64
CA ARG A 450 10.90 19.04 -18.94
C ARG A 450 11.15 19.27 -20.41
N THR A 451 12.24 19.93 -20.73
CA THR A 451 12.73 20.08 -22.09
C THR A 451 14.19 19.67 -22.13
N GLY A 452 14.62 18.96 -23.18
CA GLY A 452 15.98 18.45 -23.22
C GLY A 452 16.52 18.17 -24.62
N TRP A 453 17.81 17.89 -24.65
CA TRP A 453 18.60 17.49 -25.80
C TRP A 453 19.42 16.25 -25.45
N GLU A 454 19.46 15.29 -26.36
CA GLU A 454 20.21 14.04 -26.24
C GLU A 454 21.48 14.12 -27.11
N PRO A 455 22.66 14.42 -26.53
CA PRO A 455 23.91 14.32 -27.25
C PRO A 455 24.14 12.90 -27.76
N VAL A 456 24.71 12.76 -28.96
CA VAL A 456 24.95 11.45 -29.55
C VAL A 456 25.84 10.62 -28.63
N GLY A 457 25.32 9.47 -28.18
CA GLY A 457 26.06 8.48 -27.40
C GLY A 457 26.32 8.85 -25.94
N ASN A 458 25.66 9.89 -25.40
CA ASN A 458 25.89 10.34 -24.03
C ASN A 458 24.60 10.82 -23.33
N ASP A 459 24.70 11.21 -22.06
CA ASP A 459 23.56 11.56 -21.21
C ASP A 459 22.80 12.80 -21.69
N THR A 460 21.47 12.81 -21.51
CA THR A 460 20.57 13.92 -21.85
C THR A 460 20.88 15.17 -21.03
N VAL A 461 20.90 16.33 -21.70
CA VAL A 461 20.97 17.66 -21.09
C VAL A 461 19.58 18.26 -21.11
N TYR A 462 19.04 18.65 -19.96
CA TYR A 462 17.65 19.08 -19.84
C TYR A 462 17.47 20.19 -18.81
N GLN A 463 16.34 20.87 -18.95
CA GLN A 463 15.82 21.89 -18.05
C GLN A 463 14.46 21.44 -17.52
N VAL A 464 14.09 21.91 -16.33
CA VAL A 464 12.75 21.72 -15.77
C VAL A 464 12.18 23.07 -15.37
N ASP A 465 10.99 23.37 -15.90
CA ASP A 465 10.20 24.55 -15.57
C ASP A 465 9.01 24.18 -14.69
N LEU A 466 8.67 25.06 -13.75
CA LEU A 466 7.43 24.99 -12.97
C LEU A 466 6.64 26.29 -13.07
N TRP A 467 5.31 26.21 -13.03
CA TRP A 467 4.44 27.38 -12.98
C TRP A 467 3.03 27.03 -12.48
N THR A 468 2.30 28.08 -12.10
CA THR A 468 0.87 28.04 -11.73
C THR A 468 0.02 28.73 -12.80
N ASP A 469 -1.29 28.46 -12.79
CA ASP A 469 -2.21 29.07 -13.75
C ASP A 469 -2.22 30.61 -13.60
N GLY A 470 -1.71 31.31 -14.62
CA GLY A 470 -1.68 32.77 -14.68
C GLY A 470 -0.34 33.40 -14.29
N ASP A 471 0.65 32.60 -13.91
CA ASP A 471 2.02 33.04 -13.62
C ASP A 471 2.99 32.68 -14.75
N ASP A 472 4.15 33.35 -14.78
CA ASP A 472 5.21 33.07 -15.74
C ASP A 472 5.96 31.78 -15.37
N ARG A 473 6.57 31.12 -16.38
CA ARG A 473 7.40 29.93 -16.19
C ARG A 473 8.64 30.25 -15.37
N GLN A 474 8.94 29.40 -14.39
CA GLN A 474 10.11 29.50 -13.53
C GLN A 474 11.03 28.29 -13.77
N LEU A 475 12.24 28.58 -14.24
CA LEU A 475 13.28 27.57 -14.41
C LEU A 475 13.73 27.03 -13.06
N ALA A 476 13.39 25.79 -12.75
CA ALA A 476 13.67 25.18 -11.47
C ALA A 476 14.95 24.37 -11.43
N TYR A 477 15.36 23.83 -12.57
CA TYR A 477 16.52 22.96 -12.64
C TYR A 477 17.18 22.98 -14.02
N GLU A 478 18.51 22.92 -14.01
CA GLU A 478 19.36 22.75 -15.17
C GLU A 478 20.28 21.55 -14.91
N SER A 479 20.27 20.57 -15.81
CA SER A 479 21.15 19.41 -15.67
C SER A 479 22.61 19.77 -15.97
N ASN A 480 23.52 18.87 -15.59
CA ASN A 480 24.91 18.96 -16.04
C ASN A 480 25.00 18.90 -17.57
N GLY A 481 25.99 19.59 -18.14
CA GLY A 481 26.32 19.48 -19.56
C GLY A 481 26.89 18.11 -19.92
N SER A 482 26.68 17.69 -21.17
CA SER A 482 27.08 16.38 -21.68
C SER A 482 27.70 16.50 -23.06
N ARG A 483 28.80 15.76 -23.24
CA ARG A 483 29.64 15.82 -24.46
C ARG A 483 29.21 14.75 -25.45
N ALA A 484 28.86 15.16 -26.66
CA ALA A 484 28.55 14.22 -27.72
C ALA A 484 29.78 13.37 -28.05
N ASP A 485 29.60 12.06 -28.25
CA ASP A 485 30.66 11.11 -28.62
C ASP A 485 30.98 11.20 -30.13
N VAL A 486 31.28 12.43 -30.56
CA VAL A 486 31.60 12.79 -31.94
C VAL A 486 32.75 13.79 -31.93
N ARG A 487 33.64 13.66 -32.92
CA ARG A 487 34.77 14.57 -33.11
C ARG A 487 34.75 15.11 -34.53
N ILE A 488 34.76 16.43 -34.66
CA ILE A 488 34.61 17.11 -35.96
C ILE A 488 35.74 18.10 -36.08
N ASP A 489 36.60 17.93 -37.10
CA ASP A 489 37.74 18.80 -37.36
C ASP A 489 38.57 19.08 -36.09
N ASN A 490 38.91 18.01 -35.37
CA ASN A 490 39.65 18.02 -34.11
C ASN A 490 38.99 18.79 -32.93
N ARG A 491 37.66 18.92 -32.94
CA ARG A 491 36.89 19.56 -31.88
C ARG A 491 35.90 18.62 -31.23
N ALA A 492 35.64 18.86 -29.94
CA ALA A 492 34.56 18.24 -29.18
C ALA A 492 33.39 19.22 -29.05
N VAL A 493 32.17 18.67 -29.03
CA VAL A 493 30.94 19.46 -28.84
C VAL A 493 30.27 18.99 -27.56
N THR A 494 30.08 19.92 -26.62
CA THR A 494 29.34 19.71 -25.39
C THR A 494 28.05 20.51 -25.46
N ILE A 495 26.93 19.89 -25.07
CA ILE A 495 25.68 20.61 -24.82
C ILE A 495 25.63 20.93 -23.34
N ALA A 496 25.28 22.16 -23.01
CA ALA A 496 25.07 22.58 -21.63
C ALA A 496 23.82 23.46 -21.52
N SER A 497 23.37 23.69 -20.31
CA SER A 497 22.33 24.65 -19.97
C SER A 497 22.95 25.75 -19.12
N GLU A 498 22.84 26.99 -19.57
CA GLU A 498 23.39 28.16 -18.88
C GLU A 498 22.33 29.27 -18.84
N ASP A 499 22.01 29.74 -17.63
CA ASP A 499 21.05 30.83 -17.39
C ASP A 499 19.70 30.62 -18.12
N GLY A 500 19.20 29.37 -18.14
CA GLY A 500 17.93 29.02 -18.78
C GLY A 500 18.00 28.89 -20.30
N THR A 501 19.20 28.86 -20.88
CA THR A 501 19.37 28.68 -22.33
C THR A 501 20.29 27.49 -22.62
N PHE A 502 19.89 26.64 -23.57
CA PHE A 502 20.77 25.59 -24.06
C PHE A 502 21.87 26.16 -24.96
N VAL A 503 23.12 25.79 -24.65
CA VAL A 503 24.31 26.23 -25.37
C VAL A 503 25.11 25.05 -25.91
N LEU A 504 25.81 25.31 -27.01
CA LEU A 504 26.78 24.43 -27.65
C LEU A 504 28.18 24.97 -27.36
N GLU A 505 28.94 24.27 -26.54
CA GLU A 505 30.34 24.54 -26.28
C GLU A 505 31.22 23.72 -27.25
N VAL A 506 32.10 24.40 -27.96
CA VAL A 506 33.04 23.80 -28.92
C VAL A 506 34.45 23.96 -28.40
N GLU A 507 35.04 22.86 -27.96
CA GLU A 507 36.43 22.82 -27.48
C GLU A 507 37.37 22.34 -28.61
N SER A 508 38.40 23.12 -28.92
CA SER A 508 39.51 22.65 -29.75
C SER A 508 40.40 21.72 -28.93
N LEU A 509 40.52 20.46 -29.35
CA LEU A 509 41.37 19.48 -28.67
C LEU A 509 42.88 19.70 -28.91
N GLU A 510 43.24 20.64 -29.81
CA GLU A 510 44.63 21.03 -30.05
C GLU A 510 45.06 22.17 -29.11
N THR A 511 44.21 23.18 -28.93
CA THR A 511 44.56 24.39 -28.17
C THR A 511 43.92 24.47 -26.79
N GLY A 512 42.88 23.66 -26.51
CA GLY A 512 42.06 23.73 -25.30
C GLY A 512 41.14 24.95 -25.22
N VAL A 513 41.02 25.72 -26.31
CA VAL A 513 40.14 26.90 -26.35
C VAL A 513 38.70 26.44 -26.59
N ALA A 514 37.79 26.89 -25.74
CA ALA A 514 36.35 26.68 -25.86
C ALA A 514 35.65 27.97 -26.32
N GLU A 515 34.72 27.82 -27.26
CA GLU A 515 33.80 28.87 -27.70
C GLU A 515 32.37 28.36 -27.59
N THR A 516 31.43 29.22 -27.17
CA THR A 516 30.02 28.86 -26.99
C THR A 516 29.11 29.58 -27.97
N THR A 517 27.99 28.95 -28.32
CA THR A 517 26.87 29.58 -29.03
C THR A 517 25.56 28.98 -28.56
N THR A 518 24.47 29.73 -28.63
CA THR A 518 23.14 29.20 -28.30
C THR A 518 22.70 28.18 -29.36
N ILE A 519 21.90 27.19 -28.97
CA ILE A 519 21.26 26.31 -29.95
C ILE A 519 20.41 27.17 -30.91
N PRO A 520 20.63 27.10 -32.24
CA PRO A 520 19.89 27.93 -33.18
C PRO A 520 18.40 27.55 -33.22
N ASP A 521 17.56 28.49 -33.64
CA ASP A 521 16.14 28.23 -33.94
C ASP A 521 15.98 27.17 -35.04
N MET A 522 14.79 26.57 -35.11
CA MET A 522 14.47 25.59 -36.15
C MET A 522 14.68 26.18 -37.56
N GLY A 523 15.49 25.50 -38.38
CA GLY A 523 15.84 25.95 -39.73
C GLY A 523 16.91 27.06 -39.79
N ALA A 524 17.40 27.53 -38.64
CA ALA A 524 18.49 28.49 -38.54
C ALA A 524 19.85 27.80 -38.33
N SER A 525 20.91 28.59 -38.42
CA SER A 525 22.28 28.15 -38.16
C SER A 525 23.03 29.08 -37.22
N ALA A 526 23.99 28.53 -36.50
CA ALA A 526 24.88 29.23 -35.58
C ALA A 526 26.32 28.74 -35.75
N THR A 527 27.31 29.54 -35.34
CA THR A 527 28.72 29.15 -35.45
C THR A 527 29.45 29.35 -34.14
N ALA A 528 30.28 28.38 -33.77
CA ALA A 528 31.21 28.47 -32.63
C ALA A 528 32.43 27.60 -32.89
N GLY A 529 33.61 28.08 -32.48
CA GLY A 529 34.85 27.31 -32.53
C GLY A 529 35.26 26.89 -33.94
N GLY A 530 34.72 27.49 -35.01
CA GLY A 530 34.95 27.07 -36.40
C GLY A 530 34.06 25.92 -36.90
N LEU A 531 33.04 25.52 -36.14
CA LEU A 531 31.95 24.64 -36.59
C LEU A 531 30.71 25.48 -36.95
N THR A 532 29.93 25.00 -37.91
CA THR A 532 28.58 25.53 -38.22
C THR A 532 27.53 24.52 -37.78
N PHE A 533 26.63 24.93 -36.90
CA PHE A 533 25.51 24.16 -36.41
C PHE A 533 24.24 24.54 -37.18
N GLU A 534 23.51 23.55 -37.66
CA GLU A 534 22.19 23.70 -38.30
C GLU A 534 21.18 22.86 -37.52
N ARG A 535 20.07 23.47 -37.10
CA ARG A 535 18.98 22.77 -36.44
C ARG A 535 17.90 22.39 -37.46
N GLY A 536 17.66 21.09 -37.61
CA GLY A 536 16.50 20.54 -38.31
C GLY A 536 15.24 20.60 -37.45
N GLU A 537 14.27 19.72 -37.66
CA GLU A 537 13.09 19.65 -36.77
C GLU A 537 13.50 19.18 -35.36
N GLU A 538 14.15 18.01 -35.28
CA GLU A 538 14.53 17.38 -34.00
C GLU A 538 16.04 17.18 -33.86
N THR A 539 16.85 17.46 -34.87
CA THR A 539 18.29 17.12 -34.85
C THR A 539 19.17 18.33 -35.10
N ILE A 540 20.25 18.45 -34.32
CA ILE A 540 21.31 19.42 -34.55
C ILE A 540 22.43 18.74 -35.32
N HIS A 541 22.82 19.33 -36.45
CA HIS A 541 23.96 18.89 -37.23
C HIS A 541 25.09 19.90 -37.12
N ALA A 542 26.29 19.43 -36.83
CA ALA A 542 27.51 20.22 -36.92
C ALA A 542 28.23 19.92 -38.24
N SER A 543 28.79 20.96 -38.84
CA SER A 543 29.51 20.87 -40.10
C SER A 543 30.83 21.64 -40.11
N SER A 544 31.82 21.05 -40.78
CA SER A 544 33.11 21.67 -41.11
C SER A 544 33.71 20.98 -42.33
N ASN A 545 34.28 21.76 -43.27
CA ASN A 545 35.02 21.26 -44.43
C ASN A 545 34.30 20.15 -45.24
N GLY A 546 32.99 20.28 -45.44
CA GLY A 546 32.17 19.31 -46.17
C GLY A 546 31.77 18.06 -45.38
N THR A 547 32.21 17.92 -44.13
CA THR A 547 31.72 16.92 -43.18
C THR A 547 30.50 17.45 -42.45
N ARG A 548 29.45 16.62 -42.31
CA ARG A 548 28.23 16.93 -41.56
C ARG A 548 27.88 15.73 -40.66
N VAL A 549 27.71 15.97 -39.37
CA VAL A 549 27.46 14.93 -38.36
C VAL A 549 26.34 15.39 -37.43
N ALA A 550 25.42 14.49 -37.07
CA ALA A 550 24.46 14.76 -36.00
C ALA A 550 25.20 14.82 -34.66
N VAL A 551 24.97 15.88 -33.88
CA VAL A 551 25.59 16.05 -32.56
C VAL A 551 24.60 15.81 -31.43
N ALA A 552 23.31 16.09 -31.66
CA ALA A 552 22.24 15.80 -30.71
C ALA A 552 20.86 15.76 -31.36
N SER A 553 19.91 15.13 -30.68
CA SER A 553 18.47 15.19 -30.96
C SER A 553 17.72 15.90 -29.82
N ALA A 554 16.57 16.48 -30.10
CA ALA A 554 15.65 16.92 -29.06
C ALA A 554 15.17 15.69 -28.28
N GLU A 555 15.08 15.79 -26.95
CA GLU A 555 14.48 14.76 -26.12
C GLU A 555 13.01 14.56 -26.53
N THR A 556 12.57 13.30 -26.56
CA THR A 556 11.22 12.92 -26.97
C THR A 556 10.46 12.30 -25.80
N TYR A 557 9.14 12.47 -25.82
CA TYR A 557 8.25 12.11 -24.71
C TYR A 557 7.00 11.39 -25.24
N ASP A 558 6.38 10.56 -24.40
CA ASP A 558 5.22 9.70 -24.72
C ASP A 558 3.93 10.11 -23.98
#